data_AF-Q2F9S3-F1
#
_entry.id   AF-Q2F9S3-F1
#
_cell.length_a   1.000
_cell.length_b   1.000
_cell.length_c   1.000
_cell.angle_alpha   90.00
_cell.angle_beta   90.00
_cell.angle_gamma   90.00
#
_symmetry.space_group_name_H-M   'P 1'
#
loop_
_entity.id
_entity.type
_entity.pdbx_description
1 polymer ?
#
loop_
_entity_poly.entity_id
_entity_poly.type
_entity_poly.pdbx_seq_one_letter_code
_entity_poly.pdbx_strand_id
1 'polypeptide(L)'
;MIKQPPYKVEFGQSGEVPPTHVVAIDKTSIKLSKSRRDRDTDGRIDELELKGGIQSEEAKQMMLELNKEGFVFAYDDKAYISPSHFMKQLLLSGDLRTSFKEISWSSPKQWCLTEYEFEQRT
;
A
#
# COMPACT_ATOMS: atom_id res chain seq x y z
N MET A 1 18.65 -11.22 15.85
CA MET A 1 17.35 -10.76 16.38
C MET A 1 16.89 -9.60 15.51
N ILE A 2 15.81 -9.78 14.75
CA ILE A 2 15.22 -8.68 13.97
C ILE A 2 14.54 -7.79 15.01
N LYS A 3 15.11 -6.61 15.30
CA LYS A 3 14.35 -5.56 15.98
C LYS A 3 13.13 -5.34 15.11
N GLN A 4 11.94 -5.58 15.65
CA GLN A 4 10.71 -5.24 14.95
C GLN A 4 10.82 -3.75 14.58
N PRO A 5 10.60 -3.39 13.30
CA PRO A 5 10.69 -1.99 12.89
C PRO A 5 9.83 -1.14 13.82
N PRO A 6 10.26 0.08 14.18
CA PRO A 6 9.43 1.00 14.92
C PRO A 6 8.20 1.33 14.07
N TYR A 7 7.07 0.72 14.43
CA TYR A 7 5.81 0.97 13.76
C TYR A 7 5.20 2.25 14.32
N LYS A 8 5.31 3.36 13.59
CA LYS A 8 4.45 4.51 13.86
C LYS A 8 3.05 4.13 13.39
N VAL A 9 2.10 4.09 14.33
CA VAL A 9 0.69 3.81 14.03
C VAL A 9 -0.13 5.10 14.16
N GLU A 10 -0.85 5.46 13.09
CA GLU A 10 -1.75 6.62 13.04
C GLU A 10 -3.18 6.11 12.82
N PHE A 11 -4.14 6.53 13.66
CA PHE A 11 -5.54 6.14 13.52
C PHE A 11 -6.32 7.23 12.79
N GLY A 12 -7.09 6.83 11.77
CA GLY A 12 -8.07 7.71 11.14
C GLY A 12 -9.24 7.97 12.08
N GLN A 13 -9.82 9.16 11.98
CA GLN A 13 -11.03 9.51 12.73
C GLN A 13 -12.25 8.80 12.13
N SER A 14 -13.27 8.56 12.96
CA SER A 14 -14.52 7.94 12.50
C SER A 14 -15.16 8.78 11.39
N GLY A 15 -15.31 8.19 10.20
CA GLY A 15 -15.89 8.87 9.03
C GLY A 15 -14.89 9.75 8.26
N GLU A 16 -13.62 9.77 8.65
CA GLU A 16 -12.56 10.39 7.86
C GLU A 16 -12.29 9.59 6.58
N VAL A 17 -12.12 10.30 5.47
CA VAL A 17 -11.78 9.68 4.18
C VAL A 17 -10.37 9.11 4.28
N PRO A 18 -10.15 7.82 3.97
CA PRO A 18 -8.81 7.25 3.99
C PRO A 18 -7.90 7.91 2.94
N PRO A 19 -6.59 7.92 3.15
CA PRO A 19 -5.63 8.29 2.11
C PRO A 19 -5.82 7.46 0.83
N THR A 20 -5.37 8.02 -0.30
CA THR A 20 -5.23 7.26 -1.54
C THR A 20 -4.34 6.04 -1.31
N HIS A 21 -4.81 4.87 -1.71
CA HIS A 21 -4.14 3.62 -1.41
C HIS A 21 -4.24 2.60 -2.53
N VAL A 22 -3.24 1.73 -2.61
CA VAL A 22 -3.30 0.52 -3.42
C VAL A 22 -4.19 -0.47 -2.70
N VAL A 23 -5.34 -0.77 -3.29
CA VAL A 23 -6.39 -1.64 -2.74
C VAL A 23 -6.01 -3.10 -2.91
N ALA A 24 -5.55 -3.46 -4.11
CA ALA A 24 -5.21 -4.83 -4.44
C ALA A 24 -4.11 -4.86 -5.51
N ILE A 25 -3.37 -5.96 -5.52
CA ILE A 25 -2.47 -6.35 -6.60
C ILE A 25 -2.77 -7.80 -6.93
N ASP A 26 -3.01 -8.10 -8.19
CA ASP A 26 -3.24 -9.45 -8.67
C ASP A 26 -2.29 -9.80 -9.82
N LYS A 27 -2.53 -10.94 -10.47
CA LYS A 27 -1.65 -11.45 -11.52
C LYS A 27 -1.58 -10.53 -12.74
N THR A 28 -2.55 -9.66 -12.94
CA THR A 28 -2.75 -8.90 -14.17
C THR A 28 -2.96 -7.42 -13.94
N SER A 29 -3.19 -6.97 -12.70
CA SER A 29 -3.42 -5.56 -12.44
C SER A 29 -3.11 -5.10 -11.02
N ILE A 30 -3.01 -3.79 -10.86
CA ILE A 30 -2.97 -3.06 -9.60
C ILE A 30 -4.22 -2.19 -9.52
N LYS A 31 -4.94 -2.26 -8.40
CA LYS A 31 -6.17 -1.50 -8.15
C LYS A 31 -5.91 -0.39 -7.15
N LEU A 32 -6.27 0.83 -7.51
CA LEU A 32 -6.03 2.05 -6.73
C LEU A 32 -7.36 2.64 -6.24
N SER A 33 -7.41 3.06 -4.99
CA SER A 33 -8.46 3.93 -4.51
C SER A 33 -8.11 5.37 -4.84
N LYS A 34 -9.00 6.07 -5.54
CA LYS A 34 -8.90 7.53 -5.64
C LYS A 34 -9.74 8.19 -4.56
N SER A 35 -9.11 8.97 -3.70
CA SER A 35 -9.79 9.97 -2.89
C SER A 35 -10.11 11.15 -3.79
N ARG A 36 -11.39 11.37 -4.11
CA ARG A 36 -11.84 12.55 -4.85
C ARG A 36 -12.29 13.64 -3.88
N ARG A 37 -11.72 14.83 -4.04
CA ARG A 37 -12.27 16.12 -3.57
C ARG A 37 -13.54 16.54 -4.31
N ASP A 38 -14.29 15.63 -4.93
CA ASP A 38 -15.53 15.96 -5.64
C ASP A 38 -16.69 15.16 -5.07
N ARG A 39 -17.68 15.91 -4.55
CA ARG A 39 -19.04 15.43 -4.29
C ARG A 39 -19.56 14.78 -5.58
N ASP A 40 -20.17 13.61 -5.46
CA ASP A 40 -20.58 12.73 -6.56
C ASP A 40 -19.45 11.95 -7.24
N THR A 41 -18.99 10.88 -6.60
CA THR A 41 -19.02 9.54 -7.22
C THR A 41 -18.64 8.48 -6.18
N ASP A 42 -19.42 7.41 -6.15
CA ASP A 42 -19.14 6.15 -5.47
C ASP A 42 -17.71 5.65 -5.83
N GLY A 43 -17.03 5.01 -4.87
CA GLY A 43 -15.59 4.80 -4.82
C GLY A 43 -14.94 4.34 -6.13
N ARG A 44 -14.47 5.29 -6.95
CA ARG A 44 -13.81 4.99 -8.22
C ARG A 44 -12.47 4.30 -7.97
N ILE A 45 -12.44 3.01 -8.30
CA ILE A 45 -11.22 2.21 -8.35
C ILE A 45 -10.63 2.38 -9.75
N ASP A 46 -9.41 2.88 -9.82
CA ASP A 46 -8.64 2.87 -11.06
C ASP A 46 -7.81 1.58 -11.12
N GLU A 47 -7.71 1.00 -12.31
CA GLU A 47 -7.00 -0.26 -12.54
C GLU A 47 -5.83 -0.03 -13.51
N LEU A 48 -4.64 -0.43 -13.09
CA LEU A 48 -3.42 -0.39 -13.89
C LEU A 48 -3.09 -1.81 -14.34
N GLU A 49 -3.01 -2.04 -15.65
CA GLU A 49 -2.67 -3.34 -16.21
C GLU A 49 -1.17 -3.67 -16.02
N LEU A 50 -0.89 -4.92 -15.66
CA LEU A 50 0.44 -5.52 -15.58
C LEU A 50 0.61 -6.52 -16.72
N LYS A 51 1.46 -6.21 -17.69
CA LYS A 51 1.73 -7.08 -18.83
C LYS A 51 2.63 -8.25 -18.47
N GLY A 52 3.58 -8.03 -17.55
CA GLY A 52 4.47 -9.07 -17.03
C GLY A 52 3.92 -9.82 -15.80
N GLY A 53 2.77 -9.39 -15.28
CA GLY A 53 2.17 -9.89 -14.05
C GLY A 53 2.94 -9.56 -12.77
N ILE A 54 2.46 -10.07 -11.64
CA ILE A 54 2.86 -9.62 -10.29
C ILE A 54 4.34 -9.79 -9.95
N GLN A 55 5.04 -10.76 -10.54
CA GLN A 55 6.47 -11.02 -10.29
C GLN A 55 7.40 -10.25 -11.24
N SER A 56 6.85 -9.45 -12.15
CA SER A 56 7.65 -8.72 -13.13
C SER A 56 8.31 -7.47 -12.52
N GLU A 57 9.39 -7.03 -13.15
CA GLU A 57 10.01 -5.73 -12.87
C GLU A 57 9.04 -4.56 -13.11
N GLU A 58 8.07 -4.72 -14.03
CA GLU A 58 7.01 -3.73 -14.26
C GLU A 58 6.15 -3.54 -13.01
N ALA A 59 5.68 -4.64 -12.40
CA ALA A 59 4.89 -4.59 -11.17
C ALA A 59 5.67 -3.94 -10.01
N LYS A 60 6.95 -4.32 -9.88
CA LYS A 60 7.86 -3.73 -8.90
C LYS A 60 8.03 -2.22 -9.12
N GLN A 61 8.32 -1.79 -10.35
CA GLN A 61 8.52 -0.38 -10.66
C GLN A 61 7.23 0.43 -10.40
N MET A 62 6.06 -0.07 -10.78
CA MET A 62 4.79 0.60 -10.48
C MET A 62 4.57 0.79 -8.98
N MET A 63 4.80 -0.25 -8.18
CA MET A 63 4.63 -0.18 -6.72
C MET A 63 5.60 0.83 -6.07
N LEU A 64 6.84 0.90 -6.58
CA LEU A 64 7.83 1.89 -6.13
C LEU A 64 7.43 3.33 -6.51
N GLU A 65 6.93 3.56 -7.72
CA GLU A 65 6.45 4.89 -8.13
C GLU A 65 5.22 5.32 -7.31
N LEU A 66 4.26 4.41 -7.08
CA LEU A 66 3.10 4.68 -6.23
C LEU A 66 3.51 5.08 -4.80
N ASN A 67 4.54 4.43 -4.23
CA ASN A 67 5.08 4.82 -2.93
C ASN A 67 5.65 6.25 -2.95
N LYS A 68 6.38 6.61 -4.01
CA LYS A 68 6.92 7.98 -4.19
C LYS A 68 5.81 9.02 -4.35
N GLU A 69 4.70 8.66 -4.98
CA GLU A 69 3.50 9.51 -5.10
C GLU A 69 2.72 9.64 -3.79
N GLY A 70 3.09 8.89 -2.75
CA GLY A 70 2.47 8.95 -1.43
C GLY A 70 1.25 8.03 -1.27
N PHE A 71 1.06 7.05 -2.16
CA PHE A 71 0.07 6.00 -1.94
C PHE A 71 0.46 5.17 -0.72
N VAL A 72 -0.56 4.81 0.06
CA VAL A 72 -0.41 3.81 1.12
C VAL A 72 -0.88 2.44 0.60
N PHE A 73 -0.51 1.35 1.25
CA PHE A 73 -0.67 0.00 0.71
C PHE A 73 -1.59 -0.84 1.59
N ALA A 74 -2.69 -1.33 1.04
CA ALA A 74 -3.67 -2.08 1.82
C ALA A 74 -3.10 -3.42 2.31
N TYR A 75 -3.45 -3.77 3.54
CA TYR A 75 -3.32 -5.11 4.07
C TYR A 75 -4.63 -5.88 3.85
N ASP A 76 -4.53 -7.08 3.28
CA ASP A 76 -5.63 -8.02 3.10
C ASP A 76 -5.09 -9.43 3.38
N ASP A 77 -5.64 -10.07 4.42
CA ASP A 77 -5.25 -11.41 4.87
C ASP A 77 -5.81 -12.54 3.99
N LYS A 78 -6.81 -12.23 3.16
CA LYS A 78 -7.43 -13.16 2.21
C LYS A 78 -6.81 -13.11 0.82
N ALA A 79 -6.08 -12.04 0.52
CA ALA A 79 -5.37 -11.92 -0.74
C ALA A 79 -4.19 -12.90 -0.82
N TYR A 80 -3.94 -13.45 -2.01
CA TYR A 80 -2.75 -14.27 -2.26
C TYR A 80 -1.46 -13.50 -1.93
N ILE A 81 -1.41 -12.22 -2.35
CA ILE A 81 -0.40 -11.24 -1.97
C ILE A 81 -1.13 -9.91 -1.75
N SER A 82 -1.09 -9.37 -0.53
CA SER A 82 -1.58 -8.01 -0.29
C SER A 82 -0.56 -6.98 -0.80
N PRO A 83 -1.02 -5.78 -1.22
CA PRO A 83 -0.13 -4.67 -1.58
C PRO A 83 0.92 -4.37 -0.51
N SER A 84 0.53 -4.37 0.76
CA SER A 84 1.48 -4.14 1.85
C SER A 84 2.50 -5.27 2.02
N HIS A 85 2.09 -6.53 1.79
CA HIS A 85 3.01 -7.67 1.82
C HIS A 85 4.06 -7.57 0.70
N PHE A 86 3.64 -7.15 -0.49
CA PHE A 86 4.54 -6.90 -1.62
C PHE A 86 5.60 -5.83 -1.27
N MET A 87 5.18 -4.71 -0.66
CA MET A 87 6.10 -3.66 -0.23
C MET A 87 7.08 -4.12 0.87
N LYS A 88 6.62 -4.95 1.82
CA LYS A 88 7.50 -5.57 2.82
C LYS A 88 8.57 -6.44 2.16
N GLN A 89 8.21 -7.22 1.13
CA GLN A 89 9.18 -8.02 0.40
C GLN A 89 10.23 -7.16 -0.30
N LEU A 90 9.83 -6.06 -0.94
CA LEU A 90 10.77 -5.11 -1.56
C LEU A 90 11.69 -4.44 -0.52
N LEU A 91 11.16 -4.10 0.66
CA LEU A 91 11.97 -3.54 1.75
C LEU A 91 13.01 -4.54 2.24
N LEU A 92 12.61 -5.80 2.42
CA LEU A 92 13.47 -6.87 2.90
C LEU A 92 14.53 -7.31 1.86
N SER A 93 14.21 -7.24 0.57
CA SER A 93 15.17 -7.53 -0.51
C SER A 93 16.17 -6.39 -0.75
N GLY A 94 15.90 -5.18 -0.22
CA GLY A 94 16.71 -3.98 -0.44
C GLY A 94 16.37 -3.23 -1.74
N ASP A 95 15.30 -3.64 -2.43
CA ASP A 95 14.77 -2.97 -3.61
C ASP A 95 14.06 -1.66 -3.27
N LEU A 96 13.36 -1.63 -2.14
CA LEU A 96 12.78 -0.42 -1.57
C LEU A 96 13.75 0.18 -0.55
N ARG A 97 14.15 1.44 -0.78
CA ARG A 97 15.10 2.18 0.06
C ARG A 97 14.48 3.40 0.74
N THR A 98 13.17 3.37 0.93
CA THR A 98 12.40 4.41 1.61
C THR A 98 11.34 3.75 2.48
N SER A 99 10.84 4.45 3.49
CA SER A 99 9.68 3.99 4.26
C SER A 99 8.45 3.85 3.35
N PHE A 100 7.49 3.05 3.78
CA PHE A 100 6.15 2.99 3.19
C PHE A 100 5.11 2.88 4.31
N LYS A 101 3.86 3.24 4.01
CA LYS A 101 2.73 3.09 4.95
C LYS A 101 1.79 1.99 4.49
N GLU A 102 1.47 1.09 5.41
CA GLU A 102 0.39 0.11 5.29
C GLU A 102 -0.91 0.74 5.78
N ILE A 103 -2.04 0.50 5.10
CA ILE A 103 -3.37 0.84 5.60
C ILE A 103 -4.14 -0.44 5.92
N SER A 104 -4.84 -0.45 7.07
CA SER A 104 -5.73 -1.54 7.46
C SER A 104 -7.00 -1.00 8.10
N TRP A 105 -8.06 -1.81 8.10
CA TRP A 105 -9.37 -1.44 8.65
C TRP A 105 -9.69 -2.31 9.86
N SER A 106 -10.00 -1.66 10.98
CA SER A 106 -10.57 -2.32 12.16
C SER A 106 -12.09 -2.41 12.09
N SER A 107 -12.72 -1.50 11.33
CA SER A 107 -14.13 -1.51 10.97
C SER A 107 -14.33 -0.75 9.64
N PRO A 108 -15.51 -0.84 9.01
CA PRO A 108 -15.80 -0.10 7.77
C PRO A 108 -15.63 1.42 7.88
N LYS A 109 -15.62 1.99 9.10
CA LYS A 109 -15.51 3.43 9.35
C LYS A 109 -14.19 3.84 10.03
N GLN A 110 -13.29 2.90 10.28
CA GLN A 110 -12.08 3.13 11.05
C GLN A 110 -10.88 2.42 10.43
N TRP A 111 -10.02 3.22 9.81
CA TRP A 111 -8.74 2.81 9.26
C TRP A 111 -7.58 3.22 10.17
N CYS A 112 -6.44 2.54 10.04
CA CYS A 112 -5.17 2.97 10.62
C CYS A 112 -4.04 2.81 9.60
N LEU A 113 -3.02 3.65 9.75
CA LEU A 113 -1.78 3.60 9.00
C LEU A 113 -0.68 3.05 9.90
N THR A 114 0.09 2.11 9.38
CA THR A 114 1.31 1.59 10.01
C THR A 114 2.50 1.92 9.12
N GLU A 115 3.43 2.73 9.60
CA GLU A 115 4.65 3.06 8.88
C GLU A 115 5.72 1.99 9.10
N TYR A 116 6.31 1.52 8.01
CA TYR A 116 7.43 0.58 7.99
C TYR A 116 8.68 1.37 7.60
N GLU A 117 9.57 1.60 8.58
CA GLU A 117 10.78 2.40 8.38
C GLU A 117 11.85 1.66 7.56
N PHE A 118 12.49 2.38 6.65
CA PHE A 118 13.74 1.95 6.04
C PHE A 118 14.92 2.36 6.93
N GLU A 119 15.58 1.37 7.55
CA GLU A 119 16.84 1.59 8.26
C GLU A 119 18.02 1.23 7.35
N GLN A 120 18.83 2.23 6.99
CA GLN A 120 20.10 1.98 6.31
C GLN A 120 21.07 1.36 7.34
N ARG A 121 21.28 0.04 7.25
CA ARG A 121 22.31 -0.64 8.04
C ARG A 121 23.68 -0.06 7.64
N THR A 122 24.29 0.68 8.56
CA THR A 122 25.61 1.28 8.44
C THR A 122 26.69 0.28 8.84
#